data_AF-A0A4W5Q0H4-F1
#
_entry.id   AF-A0A4W5Q0H4-F1
#
_cell.length_a   1.000
_cell.length_b   1.000
_cell.length_c   1.000
_cell.angle_alpha   90.00
_cell.angle_beta   90.00
_cell.angle_gamma   90.00
#
_symmetry.space_group_name_H-M   'P 1'
#
loop_
_entity.id
_entity.type
_entity.pdbx_description
1 polymer ?
#
loop_
_entity_poly.entity_id
_entity_poly.type
_entity_poly.pdbx_seq_one_letter_code
_entity_poly.pdbx_strand_id
1 'polypeptide(L)'
;MQTLTPHVYWAQRHGDIYLRVELSDAKVCDGCSPAQGHGAKGDHDYEFSLDFLEPVKPEVSHRSTQRLVNVTVRKQEQRWWDRLTLQERKPLFLAPDFDRWLDESDAEMELQAKVVMTRVSFAYLGLKKGYLFMYNLVQFLGFSWIFVNMTVRLFILGQDSFYDTFHTIADMMYFCQMMAVAEVINPLVGLVKTGVFPAMIQVVGRNVILFVIFGSLEEMQNKAVVFFVFYLWSTIEIFRDLQVTLPL
;
A
#
# COMPACT_ATOMS: atom_id res chain seq x y z
N MET A 1 -51.53 8.35 4.30
CA MET A 1 -50.96 7.49 3.24
C MET A 1 -50.61 6.16 3.90
N GLN A 2 -50.84 5.03 3.23
CA GLN A 2 -50.53 3.70 3.79
C GLN A 2 -49.04 3.42 3.58
N THR A 3 -48.30 3.30 4.68
CA THR A 3 -46.89 2.87 4.68
C THR A 3 -46.82 1.36 4.48
N LEU A 4 -46.00 0.92 3.53
CA LEU A 4 -45.81 -0.50 3.22
C LEU A 4 -44.46 -1.00 3.74
N THR A 5 -44.37 -2.30 4.04
CA THR A 5 -43.11 -2.93 4.44
C THR A 5 -42.45 -3.60 3.23
N PRO A 6 -41.21 -3.22 2.86
CA PRO A 6 -40.52 -3.81 1.72
C PRO A 6 -39.98 -5.20 2.09
N HIS A 7 -39.70 -6.03 1.09
CA HIS A 7 -38.96 -7.27 1.31
C HIS A 7 -37.49 -6.97 1.55
N VAL A 8 -36.96 -7.54 2.65
CA VAL A 8 -35.57 -7.36 3.08
C VAL A 8 -34.90 -8.72 3.13
N TYR A 9 -33.80 -8.86 2.40
CA TYR A 9 -32.93 -10.02 2.42
C TYR A 9 -31.76 -9.77 3.35
N TRP A 10 -31.35 -10.75 4.15
CA TRP A 10 -30.21 -10.58 5.06
C TRP A 10 -29.22 -11.74 5.04
N ALA A 11 -27.96 -11.41 5.27
CA ALA A 11 -26.87 -12.35 5.53
C ALA A 11 -25.93 -11.75 6.57
N GLN A 12 -25.11 -12.58 7.21
CA GLN A 12 -24.14 -12.11 8.20
C GLN A 12 -22.74 -12.67 7.98
N ARG A 13 -21.78 -12.01 8.64
CA ARG A 13 -20.45 -12.50 8.96
C ARG A 13 -20.20 -12.24 10.45
N HIS A 14 -19.03 -12.62 10.93
CA HIS A 14 -18.61 -12.37 12.31
C HIS A 14 -18.66 -10.88 12.69
N GLY A 15 -18.28 -9.97 11.80
CA GLY A 15 -18.23 -8.53 12.11
C GLY A 15 -19.30 -7.66 11.46
N ASP A 16 -19.99 -8.16 10.43
CA ASP A 16 -20.85 -7.35 9.58
C ASP A 16 -22.19 -8.06 9.30
N ILE A 17 -23.23 -7.26 9.14
CA ILE A 17 -24.58 -7.68 8.73
C ILE A 17 -24.89 -6.99 7.41
N TYR A 18 -25.38 -7.77 6.45
CA TYR A 18 -25.79 -7.28 5.15
C TYR A 18 -27.31 -7.33 5.05
N LEU A 19 -27.92 -6.21 4.69
CA LEU A 19 -29.34 -6.09 4.38
C LEU A 19 -29.47 -5.63 2.92
N ARG A 20 -30.22 -6.39 2.13
CA ARG A 20 -30.52 -6.08 0.74
C ARG A 20 -32.02 -5.83 0.63
N VAL A 21 -32.39 -4.61 0.28
CA VAL A 21 -33.78 -4.18 0.14
C VAL A 21 -34.09 -3.99 -1.34
N GLU A 22 -35.11 -4.68 -1.84
CA GLU A 22 -35.55 -4.56 -3.24
C GLU A 22 -36.48 -3.35 -3.40
N LEU A 23 -35.88 -2.20 -3.73
CA LEU A 23 -36.59 -0.94 -3.96
C LEU A 23 -36.03 -0.28 -5.23
N SER A 24 -36.95 0.12 -6.12
CA SER A 24 -36.60 0.85 -7.34
C SER A 24 -36.69 2.35 -7.10
N ASP A 25 -35.65 3.10 -7.46
CA ASP A 25 -35.55 4.57 -7.32
C ASP A 25 -35.64 5.12 -5.87
N ALA A 26 -35.05 4.42 -4.90
CA ALA A 26 -35.01 4.88 -3.51
C ALA A 26 -33.99 6.01 -3.28
N LYS A 27 -34.49 7.19 -2.85
CA LYS A 27 -33.68 8.22 -2.18
C LYS A 27 -33.50 7.85 -0.70
N VAL A 28 -32.30 7.43 -0.32
CA VAL A 28 -31.96 7.18 1.09
C VAL A 28 -31.53 8.51 1.71
N CYS A 29 -32.25 8.99 2.73
CA CYS A 29 -31.88 10.20 3.48
C CYS A 29 -30.74 9.90 4.46
N ASP A 30 -29.61 10.59 4.31
CA ASP A 30 -28.51 10.57 5.28
C ASP A 30 -28.96 11.19 6.60
N GLY A 31 -29.04 10.37 7.67
CA GLY A 31 -29.36 10.81 9.03
C GLY A 31 -30.74 10.44 9.57
N CYS A 32 -31.58 9.76 8.80
CA CYS A 32 -32.82 9.14 9.32
C CYS A 32 -32.57 7.69 9.77
N SER A 33 -33.35 7.23 10.75
CA SER A 33 -33.54 5.82 11.12
C SER A 33 -33.69 4.93 9.87
N PRO A 34 -33.32 3.65 9.93
CA PRO A 34 -33.14 2.83 8.74
C PRO A 34 -34.40 2.79 7.86
N ALA A 35 -34.23 3.27 6.63
CA ALA A 35 -35.08 3.02 5.47
C ALA A 35 -36.43 3.76 5.38
N GLN A 36 -36.37 5.02 4.92
CA GLN A 36 -37.41 5.59 4.07
C GLN A 36 -36.96 5.43 2.61
N GLY A 37 -37.74 4.71 1.80
CA GLY A 37 -37.44 4.49 0.38
C GLY A 37 -38.72 4.53 -0.46
N HIS A 38 -38.65 5.13 -1.65
CA HIS A 38 -39.72 5.05 -2.65
C HIS A 38 -39.50 3.81 -3.51
N GLY A 39 -40.56 3.04 -3.77
CA GLY A 39 -40.47 1.79 -4.53
C GLY A 39 -41.54 1.74 -5.61
N ALA A 40 -41.17 1.31 -6.82
CA ALA A 40 -42.00 1.31 -8.04
C ALA A 40 -43.13 0.25 -8.09
N LYS A 41 -43.90 0.10 -6.99
CA LYS A 41 -45.18 -0.62 -6.98
C LYS A 41 -46.32 0.32 -6.55
N GLY A 42 -46.32 1.53 -7.14
CA GLY A 42 -47.16 2.66 -6.78
C GLY A 42 -46.40 3.74 -6.00
N ASP A 43 -47.00 4.91 -5.81
CA ASP A 43 -46.45 6.01 -5.01
C ASP A 43 -46.71 5.74 -3.51
N HIS A 44 -45.98 4.78 -2.96
CA HIS A 44 -46.10 4.35 -1.57
C HIS A 44 -44.80 4.57 -0.81
N ASP A 45 -44.93 5.13 0.39
CA ASP A 45 -43.84 5.21 1.35
C ASP A 45 -43.55 3.81 1.91
N TYR A 46 -42.28 3.37 1.80
CA TYR A 46 -41.81 2.14 2.43
C TYR A 46 -41.01 2.46 3.69
N GLU A 47 -41.35 1.77 4.77
CA GLU A 47 -40.67 1.87 6.06
C GLU A 47 -40.59 0.49 6.70
N PHE A 48 -39.45 0.18 7.34
CA PHE A 48 -39.33 -0.98 8.21
C PHE A 48 -38.45 -0.65 9.42
N SER A 49 -38.79 -1.24 10.56
CA SER A 49 -37.96 -1.20 11.76
C SER A 49 -37.46 -2.60 12.08
N LEU A 50 -36.20 -2.72 12.48
CA LEU A 50 -35.58 -3.99 12.82
C LEU A 50 -34.76 -3.86 14.11
N ASP A 51 -35.22 -4.54 15.15
CA ASP A 51 -34.53 -4.61 16.43
C ASP A 51 -33.48 -5.74 16.38
N PHE A 52 -32.20 -5.37 16.30
CA PHE A 52 -31.09 -6.33 16.28
C PHE A 52 -30.97 -7.11 17.60
N LEU A 53 -30.50 -8.36 17.52
CA LEU A 53 -30.27 -9.22 18.68
C LEU A 53 -29.28 -8.59 19.69
N GLU A 54 -28.19 -8.05 19.17
CA GLU A 54 -27.10 -7.44 19.93
C GLU A 54 -26.79 -6.04 19.39
N PRO A 55 -26.12 -5.18 20.18
CA PRO A 55 -25.85 -3.81 19.76
C PRO A 55 -24.92 -3.73 18.54
N VAL A 56 -25.18 -2.72 17.70
CA VAL A 56 -24.45 -2.43 16.47
C VAL A 56 -23.80 -1.06 16.54
N LYS A 57 -22.76 -0.84 15.74
CA LYS A 57 -22.13 0.48 15.62
C LYS A 57 -23.05 1.47 14.91
N PRO A 58 -23.05 2.76 15.30
CA PRO A 58 -23.90 3.77 14.67
C PRO A 58 -23.51 4.08 13.21
N GLU A 59 -22.30 3.69 12.79
CA GLU A 59 -21.83 3.83 11.41
C GLU A 59 -22.50 2.79 10.50
N VAL A 60 -23.51 3.22 9.75
CA VAL A 60 -24.17 2.42 8.73
C VAL A 60 -23.68 2.86 7.35
N SER A 61 -23.13 1.92 6.59
CA SER A 61 -22.76 2.18 5.20
C SER A 61 -23.86 1.68 4.29
N HIS A 62 -24.29 2.51 3.33
CA HIS A 62 -25.31 2.12 2.37
C HIS A 62 -24.83 2.39 0.94
N ARG A 63 -25.30 1.55 0.01
CA ARG A 63 -25.09 1.70 -1.43
C ARG A 63 -26.42 1.49 -2.12
N SER A 64 -26.98 2.58 -2.64
CA SER A 64 -28.19 2.53 -3.46
C SER A 64 -27.83 2.31 -4.93
N THR A 65 -28.63 1.50 -5.61
CA THR A 65 -28.65 1.31 -7.06
C THR A 65 -30.06 1.56 -7.55
N GLN A 66 -30.30 1.54 -8.87
CA GLN A 66 -31.63 1.77 -9.44
C GLN A 66 -32.71 0.79 -8.96
N ARG A 67 -32.35 -0.40 -8.47
CA ARG A 67 -33.31 -1.48 -8.13
C ARG A 67 -33.13 -2.06 -6.72
N LEU A 68 -32.03 -1.75 -6.06
CA LEU A 68 -31.61 -2.38 -4.80
C LEU A 68 -30.95 -1.34 -3.91
N VAL A 69 -31.26 -1.40 -2.62
CA VAL A 69 -30.53 -0.70 -1.56
C VAL A 69 -29.78 -1.73 -0.74
N ASN A 70 -28.45 -1.70 -0.80
CA ASN A 70 -27.59 -2.53 0.03
C ASN A 70 -27.15 -1.74 1.25
N VAL A 71 -27.50 -2.21 2.44
CA VAL A 71 -27.10 -1.63 3.72
C VAL A 71 -26.15 -2.61 4.40
N THR A 72 -25.01 -2.11 4.84
CA THR A 72 -24.06 -2.88 5.66
C THR A 72 -23.98 -2.23 7.03
N VAL A 73 -24.31 -3.03 8.05
CA VAL A 73 -24.30 -2.64 9.46
C VAL A 73 -23.18 -3.39 10.16
N ARG A 74 -22.36 -2.68 10.92
CA ARG A 74 -21.20 -3.28 11.62
C ARG A 74 -21.58 -3.64 13.05
N LYS A 75 -21.34 -4.89 13.44
CA LYS A 75 -21.61 -5.36 14.81
C LYS A 75 -20.69 -4.65 15.80
N GLN A 76 -21.13 -4.48 17.04
CA GLN A 76 -20.26 -3.94 18.10
C GLN A 76 -19.17 -4.96 18.47
N GLU A 77 -19.56 -6.23 18.65
CA GLU A 77 -18.66 -7.36 18.90
C GLU A 77 -18.61 -8.29 17.69
N GLN A 78 -17.42 -8.84 17.38
CA GLN A 78 -17.26 -9.77 16.27
C GLN A 78 -17.67 -11.18 16.70
N ARG A 79 -18.96 -11.50 16.58
CA ARG A 79 -19.54 -12.79 16.96
C ARG A 79 -20.59 -13.26 15.96
N TRP A 80 -20.73 -14.58 15.82
CA TRP A 80 -21.86 -15.18 15.13
C TRP A 80 -23.16 -14.99 15.91
N TRP A 81 -24.25 -14.64 15.21
CA TRP A 81 -25.57 -14.49 15.82
C TRP A 81 -26.47 -15.64 15.38
N ASP A 82 -27.04 -16.38 16.32
CA ASP A 82 -27.98 -17.46 16.00
C ASP A 82 -29.27 -16.93 15.34
N ARG A 83 -29.61 -15.67 15.60
CA ARG A 83 -30.75 -14.95 15.01
C ARG A 83 -30.41 -13.47 14.79
N LEU A 84 -31.01 -12.86 13.77
CA LEU A 84 -30.80 -11.44 13.48
C LEU A 84 -31.52 -10.51 14.47
N THR A 85 -32.74 -10.88 14.83
CA THR A 85 -33.66 -10.03 15.61
C THR A 85 -33.72 -10.44 17.07
N LEU A 86 -33.96 -9.47 17.95
CA LEU A 86 -34.22 -9.73 19.37
C LEU A 86 -35.49 -10.58 19.56
N GLN A 87 -36.51 -10.32 18.74
CA GLN A 87 -37.78 -11.04 18.74
C GLN A 87 -37.59 -12.48 18.24
N GLU A 88 -38.19 -13.46 18.94
CA GLU A 88 -38.13 -14.89 18.56
C GLU A 88 -38.93 -15.19 17.28
N ARG A 89 -40.02 -14.44 17.05
CA ARG A 89 -40.79 -14.56 15.82
C ARG A 89 -40.13 -13.75 14.71
N LYS A 90 -39.68 -14.45 13.68
CA LYS A 90 -39.10 -13.85 12.48
C LYS A 90 -40.14 -12.95 11.77
N PRO A 91 -39.83 -11.67 11.48
CA PRO A 91 -40.72 -10.79 10.72
C PRO A 91 -41.00 -11.35 9.31
N LEU A 92 -42.25 -11.22 8.85
CA LEU A 92 -42.70 -11.78 7.56
C LEU A 92 -41.99 -11.17 6.35
N PHE A 93 -41.54 -9.92 6.46
CA PHE A 93 -40.85 -9.21 5.39
C PHE A 93 -39.36 -9.58 5.26
N LEU A 94 -38.80 -10.31 6.23
CA LEU A 94 -37.38 -10.64 6.31
C LEU A 94 -37.10 -12.03 5.72
N ALA A 95 -36.18 -12.15 4.77
CA ALA A 95 -35.79 -13.40 4.14
C ALA A 95 -34.26 -13.61 4.16
N PRO A 96 -33.74 -14.84 4.13
CA PRO A 96 -32.31 -15.08 3.95
C PRO A 96 -31.83 -14.58 2.57
N ASP A 97 -30.69 -13.91 2.52
CA ASP A 97 -30.03 -13.53 1.27
C ASP A 97 -29.15 -14.69 0.77
N PHE A 98 -29.74 -15.60 0.00
CA PHE A 98 -29.04 -16.80 -0.49
C PHE A 98 -27.80 -16.47 -1.35
N ASP A 99 -27.75 -15.30 -2.00
CA ASP A 99 -26.59 -14.86 -2.79
C ASP A 99 -25.34 -14.58 -1.92
N ARG A 100 -25.54 -14.28 -0.64
CA ARG A 100 -24.46 -13.92 0.32
C ARG A 100 -24.40 -14.82 1.55
N TRP A 101 -25.32 -15.79 1.63
CA TRP A 101 -25.46 -16.67 2.78
C TRP A 101 -24.20 -17.52 2.93
N LEU A 102 -23.68 -17.57 4.15
CA LEU A 102 -22.66 -18.52 4.58
C LEU A 102 -23.15 -19.15 5.87
N ASP A 103 -22.70 -20.37 6.14
CA ASP A 103 -22.78 -20.91 7.48
C ASP A 103 -21.67 -20.34 8.38
N GLU A 104 -21.73 -20.70 9.67
CA GLU A 104 -20.77 -20.23 10.67
C GLU A 104 -19.34 -20.67 10.30
N SER A 105 -19.17 -21.92 9.87
CA SER A 105 -17.87 -22.52 9.56
C SER A 105 -17.18 -21.88 8.35
N ASP A 106 -17.93 -21.59 7.29
CA ASP A 106 -17.43 -20.88 6.11
C ASP A 106 -17.06 -19.44 6.45
N ALA A 107 -17.89 -18.77 7.28
CA ALA A 107 -17.62 -17.42 7.74
C ALA A 107 -16.39 -17.33 8.67
N GLU A 108 -16.12 -18.37 9.46
CA GLU A 108 -14.89 -18.50 10.25
C GLU A 108 -13.67 -18.67 9.35
N MET A 109 -13.76 -19.54 8.33
CA MET A 109 -12.67 -19.75 7.38
C MET A 109 -12.31 -18.45 6.63
N GLU A 110 -13.31 -17.69 6.16
CA GLU A 110 -13.09 -16.38 5.53
C GLU A 110 -12.41 -15.39 6.50
N LEU A 111 -12.82 -15.38 7.77
CA LEU A 111 -12.24 -14.50 8.79
C LEU A 111 -10.77 -14.87 9.03
N GLN A 112 -10.47 -16.15 9.19
CA GLN A 112 -9.10 -16.64 9.36
C GLN A 112 -8.23 -16.29 8.14
N ALA A 113 -8.73 -16.49 6.92
CA ALA A 113 -8.02 -16.13 5.70
C ALA A 113 -7.70 -14.63 5.64
N LYS A 114 -8.66 -13.77 5.99
CA LYS A 114 -8.46 -12.30 6.07
C LYS A 114 -7.41 -11.93 7.13
N VAL A 115 -7.43 -12.58 8.30
CA VAL A 115 -6.43 -12.36 9.36
C VAL A 115 -5.04 -12.78 8.90
N VAL A 116 -4.90 -13.95 8.27
CA VAL A 116 -3.63 -14.43 7.71
C VAL A 116 -3.12 -13.48 6.64
N MET A 117 -3.96 -13.10 5.69
CA MET A 117 -3.60 -12.15 4.62
C MET A 117 -3.16 -10.80 5.20
N THR A 118 -3.86 -10.30 6.22
CA THR A 118 -3.49 -9.06 6.91
C THR A 118 -2.11 -9.18 7.57
N ARG A 119 -1.85 -10.28 8.30
CA ARG A 119 -0.54 -10.56 8.92
C ARG A 119 0.58 -10.65 7.89
N VAL A 120 0.34 -11.37 6.78
CA VAL A 120 1.30 -11.47 5.67
C VAL A 120 1.58 -10.10 5.06
N SER A 121 0.55 -9.28 4.85
CA SER A 121 0.71 -7.91 4.33
C SER A 121 1.51 -7.02 5.28
N PHE A 122 1.28 -7.10 6.59
CA PHE A 122 2.07 -6.37 7.59
C PHE A 122 3.53 -6.83 7.62
N ALA A 123 3.76 -8.15 7.58
CA ALA A 123 5.11 -8.71 7.53
C ALA A 123 5.84 -8.27 6.26
N TYR A 124 5.19 -8.33 5.09
CA TYR A 124 5.73 -7.84 3.82
C TYR A 124 6.05 -6.34 3.89
N LEU A 125 5.17 -5.52 4.46
CA LEU A 125 5.41 -4.09 4.64
C LEU A 125 6.61 -3.82 5.55
N GLY A 126 6.77 -4.61 6.62
CA GLY A 126 7.92 -4.54 7.52
C GLY A 126 9.22 -4.92 6.81
N LEU A 127 9.25 -6.06 6.10
CA LEU A 127 10.39 -6.52 5.31
C LEU A 127 10.76 -5.50 4.23
N LYS A 128 9.77 -4.95 3.53
CA LYS A 128 9.95 -3.90 2.52
C LYS A 128 10.62 -2.66 3.11
N LYS A 129 10.13 -2.16 4.25
CA LYS A 129 10.73 -0.99 4.92
C LYS A 129 12.15 -1.28 5.41
N GLY A 130 12.37 -2.44 6.02
CA GLY A 130 13.69 -2.85 6.51
C GLY A 130 14.71 -3.02 5.38
N TYR A 131 14.32 -3.65 4.27
CA TYR A 131 15.15 -3.79 3.07
C TYR A 131 15.56 -2.43 2.52
N LEU A 132 14.60 -1.51 2.30
CA LEU A 132 14.89 -0.18 1.76
C LEU A 132 15.81 0.61 2.70
N PHE A 133 15.58 0.53 4.01
CA PHE A 133 16.45 1.17 4.99
C PHE A 133 17.89 0.63 4.93
N MET A 134 18.06 -0.69 4.96
CA MET A 134 19.39 -1.32 4.90
C MET A 134 20.11 -1.00 3.59
N TYR A 135 19.38 -1.04 2.46
CA TYR A 135 19.92 -0.67 1.16
C TYR A 135 20.49 0.77 1.16
N ASN A 136 19.67 1.75 1.56
CA ASN A 136 20.08 3.15 1.60
C ASN A 136 21.21 3.38 2.61
N LEU A 137 21.22 2.66 3.74
CA LEU A 137 22.30 2.74 4.72
C LEU A 137 23.64 2.26 4.15
N VAL A 138 23.64 1.13 3.43
CA VAL A 138 24.87 0.62 2.80
C VAL A 138 25.37 1.57 1.72
N GLN A 139 24.47 2.12 0.89
CA GLN A 139 24.85 3.11 -0.13
C GLN A 139 25.44 4.37 0.51
N PHE A 140 24.79 4.91 1.55
CA PHE A 140 25.25 6.09 2.26
C PHE A 140 26.65 5.88 2.85
N LEU A 141 26.88 4.73 3.53
CA LEU A 141 28.18 4.40 4.11
C LEU A 141 29.25 4.24 3.03
N GLY A 142 28.91 3.60 1.91
CA GLY A 142 29.82 3.39 0.79
C GLY A 142 30.27 4.71 0.16
N PHE A 143 29.32 5.56 -0.23
CA PHE A 143 29.64 6.85 -0.82
C PHE A 143 30.28 7.83 0.17
N SER A 144 29.90 7.79 1.46
CA SER A 144 30.56 8.56 2.52
C SER A 144 32.03 8.15 2.68
N TRP A 145 32.31 6.84 2.67
CA TRP A 145 33.68 6.35 2.73
C TRP A 145 34.49 6.83 1.52
N ILE A 146 33.94 6.72 0.30
CA ILE A 146 34.59 7.21 -0.93
C ILE A 146 34.91 8.71 -0.80
N PHE A 147 33.91 9.52 -0.42
CA PHE A 147 34.04 10.96 -0.30
C PHE A 147 35.12 11.36 0.72
N VAL A 148 35.12 10.75 1.90
CA VAL A 148 36.11 11.02 2.95
C VAL A 148 37.50 10.60 2.50
N ASN A 149 37.65 9.41 1.91
CA ASN A 149 38.96 8.90 1.45
C ASN A 149 39.56 9.82 0.40
N MET A 150 38.75 10.25 -0.58
CA MET A 150 39.17 11.19 -1.61
C MET A 150 39.52 12.58 -1.05
N THR A 151 38.73 13.08 -0.09
CA THR A 151 38.99 14.36 0.58
C THR A 151 40.32 14.32 1.35
N VAL A 152 40.55 13.26 2.14
CA VAL A 152 41.80 13.08 2.89
C VAL A 152 43.01 12.99 1.95
N ARG A 153 42.90 12.22 0.86
CA ARG A 153 43.96 12.10 -0.15
C ARG A 153 44.26 13.42 -0.84
N LEU A 154 43.23 14.23 -1.11
CA LEU A 154 43.41 15.57 -1.67
C LEU A 154 44.23 16.47 -0.73
N PHE A 155 43.99 16.41 0.58
CA PHE A 155 44.74 17.20 1.56
C PHE A 155 46.17 16.71 1.79
N ILE A 156 46.42 15.40 1.73
CA ILE A 156 47.75 14.82 2.00
C ILE A 156 48.63 14.80 0.75
N LEU A 157 48.12 14.34 -0.39
CA LEU A 157 48.89 14.13 -1.62
C LEU A 157 48.74 15.29 -2.62
N GLY A 158 47.78 16.21 -2.42
CA GLY A 158 47.56 17.32 -3.34
C GLY A 158 47.16 16.82 -4.74
N GLN A 159 47.84 17.31 -5.77
CA GLN A 159 47.53 16.96 -7.17
C GLN A 159 47.83 15.50 -7.54
N ASP A 160 48.74 14.84 -6.82
CA ASP A 160 49.06 13.43 -7.10
C ASP A 160 47.85 12.52 -6.83
N SER A 161 46.97 12.92 -5.91
CA SER A 161 45.72 12.21 -5.62
C SER A 161 44.80 12.10 -6.84
N PHE A 162 44.84 13.07 -7.76
CA PHE A 162 43.98 13.07 -8.96
C PHE A 162 44.29 11.93 -9.91
N TYR A 163 45.55 11.50 -9.95
CA TYR A 163 46.04 10.48 -10.87
C TYR A 163 46.00 9.07 -10.24
N ASP A 164 46.04 8.98 -8.90
CA ASP A 164 45.97 7.72 -8.13
C ASP A 164 44.53 7.30 -7.73
N THR A 165 43.54 8.15 -8.00
CA THR A 165 42.16 7.93 -7.53
C THR A 165 41.56 6.62 -8.03
N PHE A 166 41.74 6.30 -9.32
CA PHE A 166 41.11 5.12 -9.90
C PHE A 166 41.59 3.85 -9.19
N HIS A 167 42.90 3.66 -9.06
CA HIS A 167 43.49 2.45 -8.46
C HIS A 167 43.12 2.24 -6.99
N THR A 168 42.72 3.31 -6.29
CA THR A 168 42.46 3.25 -4.85
C THR A 168 40.98 3.25 -4.49
N ILE A 169 40.12 3.79 -5.37
CA ILE A 169 38.69 4.00 -5.10
C ILE A 169 37.80 3.16 -6.03
N ALA A 170 38.30 2.72 -7.19
CA ALA A 170 37.47 2.08 -8.21
C ALA A 170 36.73 0.84 -7.70
N ASP A 171 37.35 -0.03 -6.91
CA ASP A 171 36.70 -1.24 -6.39
C ASP A 171 35.44 -0.92 -5.59
N MET A 172 35.52 0.07 -4.70
CA MET A 172 34.37 0.50 -3.91
C MET A 172 33.32 1.21 -4.77
N MET A 173 33.76 2.01 -5.75
CA MET A 173 32.86 2.66 -6.70
C MET A 173 32.09 1.63 -7.55
N TYR A 174 32.77 0.59 -8.04
CA TYR A 174 32.13 -0.53 -8.76
C TYR A 174 31.11 -1.23 -7.88
N PHE A 175 31.45 -1.51 -6.61
CA PHE A 175 30.52 -2.13 -5.67
C PHE A 175 29.25 -1.30 -5.46
N CYS A 176 29.37 -0.01 -5.17
CA CYS A 176 28.22 0.89 -4.98
C CYS A 176 27.36 0.99 -6.25
N GLN A 177 27.98 1.08 -7.44
CA GLN A 177 27.24 1.15 -8.70
C GLN A 177 26.56 -0.16 -9.10
N MET A 178 27.15 -1.32 -8.75
CA MET A 178 26.47 -2.61 -8.92
C MET A 178 25.22 -2.70 -8.05
N MET A 179 25.29 -2.22 -6.80
CA MET A 179 24.13 -2.15 -5.93
C MET A 179 23.08 -1.13 -6.43
N ALA A 180 23.50 -0.06 -7.12
CA ALA A 180 22.60 0.94 -7.68
C ALA A 180 21.62 0.39 -8.73
N VAL A 181 21.86 -0.82 -9.27
CA VAL A 181 20.86 -1.53 -10.11
C VAL A 181 19.56 -1.78 -9.35
N ALA A 182 19.62 -1.93 -8.02
CA ALA A 182 18.43 -2.04 -7.19
C ALA A 182 17.51 -0.81 -7.30
N GLU A 183 18.03 0.37 -7.64
CA GLU A 183 17.24 1.59 -7.84
C GLU A 183 16.32 1.50 -9.05
N VAL A 184 16.65 0.65 -10.02
CA VAL A 184 15.79 0.34 -11.17
C VAL A 184 14.79 -0.75 -10.81
N ILE A 185 15.26 -1.79 -10.10
CA ILE A 185 14.43 -2.94 -9.71
C ILE A 185 13.34 -2.54 -8.73
N ASN A 186 13.64 -1.68 -7.76
CA ASN A 186 12.71 -1.25 -6.72
C ASN A 186 11.41 -0.64 -7.28
N PRO A 187 11.45 0.36 -8.17
CA PRO A 187 10.24 0.87 -8.81
C PRO A 187 9.64 -0.13 -9.83
N LEU A 188 10.46 -0.97 -10.49
CA LEU A 188 9.98 -1.99 -11.44
C LEU A 188 9.09 -3.04 -10.76
N VAL A 189 9.44 -3.45 -9.54
CA VAL A 189 8.66 -4.39 -8.71
C VAL A 189 7.55 -3.67 -7.92
N GLY A 190 7.46 -2.34 -8.00
CA GLY A 190 6.49 -1.54 -7.24
C GLY A 190 6.83 -1.39 -5.75
N LEU A 191 8.08 -1.65 -5.35
CA LEU A 191 8.56 -1.34 -4.00
C LEU A 191 8.59 0.17 -3.76
N VAL A 192 8.86 0.98 -4.78
CA VAL A 192 8.87 2.45 -4.66
C VAL A 192 7.94 3.05 -5.72
N LYS A 193 7.27 4.15 -5.38
CA LYS A 193 6.33 4.86 -6.26
C LYS A 193 7.00 5.77 -7.31
N THR A 194 8.33 5.72 -7.40
CA THR A 194 9.11 6.55 -8.34
C THR A 194 9.00 6.00 -9.76
N GLY A 195 9.16 6.87 -10.75
CA GLY A 195 9.20 6.45 -12.15
C GLY A 195 10.42 5.57 -12.44
N VAL A 196 10.22 4.45 -13.12
CA VAL A 196 11.31 3.52 -13.50
C VAL A 196 12.26 4.16 -14.52
N PHE A 197 11.72 4.94 -15.47
CA PHE A 197 12.51 5.51 -16.58
C PHE A 197 13.64 6.46 -16.14
N PRO A 198 13.41 7.45 -15.25
CA PRO A 198 14.50 8.29 -14.74
C PRO A 198 15.61 7.51 -14.04
N ALA A 199 15.26 6.51 -13.21
CA ALA A 199 16.22 5.67 -12.51
C ALA A 199 17.08 4.86 -13.50
N MET A 200 16.46 4.30 -14.55
CA MET A 200 17.20 3.58 -15.60
C MET A 200 18.22 4.47 -16.29
N ILE A 201 17.82 5.66 -16.74
CA ILE A 201 18.71 6.57 -17.47
C ILE A 201 19.90 6.97 -16.60
N GLN A 202 19.66 7.28 -15.33
CA GLN A 202 20.72 7.65 -14.39
C GLN A 202 21.70 6.51 -14.14
N VAL A 203 21.21 5.32 -13.79
CA VAL A 203 22.07 4.16 -13.48
C VAL A 203 22.84 3.70 -14.72
N VAL A 204 22.19 3.60 -15.88
CA VAL A 204 22.85 3.21 -17.13
C VAL A 204 23.90 4.26 -17.54
N GLY A 205 23.58 5.55 -17.45
CA GLY A 205 24.53 6.62 -17.78
C GLY A 205 25.82 6.55 -16.96
N ARG A 206 25.70 6.36 -15.64
CA ARG A 206 26.87 6.22 -14.75
C ARG A 206 27.63 4.91 -15.01
N ASN A 207 26.92 3.81 -15.24
CA ASN A 207 27.55 2.51 -15.51
C ASN A 207 28.30 2.49 -16.84
N VAL A 208 27.81 3.18 -17.88
CA VAL A 208 28.56 3.33 -19.14
C VAL A 208 29.87 4.07 -18.89
N ILE A 209 29.83 5.19 -18.16
CA ILE A 209 31.06 5.93 -17.84
C ILE A 209 32.03 5.08 -17.02
N LEU A 210 31.54 4.37 -16.00
CA LEU A 210 32.41 3.60 -15.12
C LEU A 210 32.97 2.34 -15.78
N PHE A 211 32.12 1.46 -16.32
CA PHE A 211 32.54 0.17 -16.85
C PHE A 211 33.11 0.25 -18.27
N VAL A 212 32.53 1.09 -19.13
CA VAL A 212 32.97 1.19 -20.53
C VAL A 212 34.12 2.18 -20.65
N ILE A 213 33.96 3.41 -20.14
CA ILE A 213 35.00 4.43 -20.32
C ILE A 213 36.18 4.14 -19.39
N PHE A 214 35.98 4.18 -18.07
CA PHE A 214 37.11 4.02 -17.14
C PHE A 214 37.59 2.56 -17.03
N GLY A 215 36.68 1.59 -17.11
CA GLY A 215 37.02 0.17 -17.03
C GLY A 215 37.74 -0.38 -18.25
N SER A 216 37.46 0.14 -19.46
CA SER A 216 38.08 -0.38 -20.69
C SER A 216 39.21 0.49 -21.24
N LEU A 217 39.33 1.75 -20.83
CA LEU A 217 40.39 2.66 -21.27
C LEU A 217 41.34 2.96 -20.11
N GLU A 218 42.43 2.19 -20.01
CA GLU A 218 43.46 2.39 -18.98
C GLU A 218 44.07 3.81 -19.03
N GLU A 219 44.18 4.41 -20.22
CA GLU A 219 44.65 5.79 -20.39
C GLU A 219 43.80 6.83 -19.66
N MET A 220 42.50 6.55 -19.46
CA MET A 220 41.57 7.44 -18.78
C MET A 220 41.65 7.32 -17.26
N GLN A 221 42.13 6.19 -16.74
CA GLN A 221 42.21 5.92 -15.30
C GLN A 221 43.18 6.86 -14.60
N ASN A 222 44.28 7.21 -15.28
CA ASN A 222 45.29 8.14 -14.81
C ASN A 222 45.01 9.58 -15.28
N LYS A 223 43.74 10.00 -15.34
CA LYS A 223 43.35 11.38 -15.67
C LYS A 223 42.56 11.98 -14.52
N ALA A 224 42.80 13.26 -14.24
CA ALA A 224 42.13 13.99 -13.17
C ALA A 224 40.59 14.01 -13.30
N VAL A 225 40.04 13.75 -14.49
CA VAL A 225 38.59 13.61 -14.71
C VAL A 225 37.96 12.54 -13.82
N VAL A 226 38.68 11.44 -13.54
CA VAL A 226 38.19 10.36 -12.67
C VAL A 226 37.93 10.88 -11.27
N PHE A 227 38.86 11.68 -10.72
CA PHE A 227 38.69 12.31 -9.42
C PHE A 227 37.42 13.16 -9.37
N PHE A 228 37.24 14.08 -10.33
CA PHE A 228 36.06 14.96 -10.32
C PHE A 228 34.75 14.17 -10.48
N VAL A 229 34.71 13.17 -11.34
CA VAL A 229 33.51 12.34 -11.55
C VAL A 229 33.17 11.57 -10.27
N PHE A 230 34.15 10.89 -9.65
CA PHE A 230 33.90 10.11 -8.44
C PHE A 230 33.55 10.98 -7.24
N TYR A 231 34.18 12.15 -7.12
CA TYR A 231 33.91 13.10 -6.06
C TYR A 231 32.50 13.71 -6.19
N LEU A 232 32.09 14.12 -7.39
CA LEU A 232 30.76 14.66 -7.63
C LEU A 232 29.68 13.59 -7.42
N TRP A 233 29.88 12.38 -7.96
CA TRP A 233 28.93 11.29 -7.74
C TRP A 233 28.78 10.95 -6.26
N SER A 234 29.88 10.76 -5.53
CA SER A 234 29.80 10.45 -4.09
C SER A 234 29.09 11.56 -3.31
N THR A 235 29.36 12.83 -3.64
CA THR A 235 28.67 13.97 -3.00
C THR A 235 27.16 13.93 -3.25
N ILE A 236 26.73 13.79 -4.52
CA ILE A 236 25.30 13.76 -4.90
C ILE A 236 24.58 12.59 -4.22
N GLU A 237 25.22 11.43 -4.18
CA GLU A 237 24.66 10.21 -3.61
C GLU A 237 24.47 10.31 -2.10
N ILE A 238 25.43 10.88 -1.36
CA ILE A 238 25.30 11.15 0.07
C ILE A 238 24.08 12.03 0.37
N PHE A 239 23.89 13.11 -0.39
CA PHE A 239 22.73 14.00 -0.20
C PHE A 239 21.40 13.28 -0.48
N ARG A 240 21.37 12.45 -1.52
CA ARG A 240 20.19 11.66 -1.87
C ARG A 240 19.84 10.66 -0.78
N ASP A 241 20.81 9.86 -0.33
CA ASP A 241 20.59 8.83 0.67
C ASP A 241 20.20 9.41 2.04
N LEU A 242 20.74 10.59 2.38
CA LEU A 242 20.35 11.33 3.58
C LEU A 242 18.88 11.77 3.54
N GLN A 243 18.43 12.31 2.40
CA GLN A 243 17.04 12.74 2.21
C GLN A 243 16.05 11.56 2.21
N VAL A 244 16.47 10.39 1.71
CA VAL A 244 15.62 9.18 1.69
C VAL A 244 15.56 8.52 3.07
N THR A 245 16.62 8.60 3.87
CA THR A 245 16.70 7.96 5.19
C THR A 245 16.03 8.79 6.30
N LEU A 246 16.00 10.12 6.17
CA LEU A 246 15.33 11.03 7.11
C LEU A 246 14.06 11.60 6.46
N PRO A 247 12.90 10.93 6.57
CA PRO A 247 11.64 11.56 6.24
C PRO A 247 11.37 12.63 7.31
N LEU A 248 11.70 13.89 7.02
CA LEU A 248 11.19 15.04 7.76
C LEU A 248 9.66 15.11 7.65
#